data_AF-A0AAX3Y7U0-F1
#
_entry.id   AF-A0AAX3Y7U0-F1
#
_cell.length_a   1.000
_cell.length_b   1.000
_cell.length_c   1.000
_cell.angle_alpha   90.00
_cell.angle_beta   90.00
_cell.angle_gamma   90.00
#
_symmetry.space_group_name_H-M   'P 1'
#
loop_
_entity.id
_entity.type
_entity.pdbx_description
1 polymer ?
#
loop_
_entity_poly.entity_id
_entity_poly.type
_entity_poly.pdbx_seq_one_letter_code
_entity_poly.pdbx_strand_id
1 'polypeptide(L)'
;MTRSDFVAGWVWNIRGNPRVRLRMPAGWFDGLAREITDRAELDDARDAICETVDVFDYGECAVHLRGLPTRAKIKDLHRYWFDTGRPLVIELRDAPR
;
A
#
# COMPACT_ATOMS: atom_id res chain seq x y z
N MET A 1 5.90 -20.29 6.96
CA MET A 1 4.92 -19.78 5.97
C MET A 1 5.66 -19.54 4.67
N THR A 2 5.28 -20.25 3.60
CA THR A 2 5.88 -20.11 2.27
C THR A 2 5.44 -18.75 1.69
N ARG A 3 6.39 -17.96 1.19
CA ARG A 3 6.09 -16.67 0.53
C ARG A 3 5.23 -16.95 -0.70
N SER A 4 4.15 -16.21 -0.89
CA SER A 4 3.32 -16.36 -2.09
C SER A 4 4.06 -15.75 -3.29
N ASP A 5 4.34 -16.56 -4.32
CA ASP A 5 4.90 -16.08 -5.59
C ASP A 5 3.84 -15.46 -6.52
N PHE A 6 2.58 -15.34 -6.05
CA PHE A 6 1.51 -14.71 -6.81
C PHE A 6 1.80 -13.22 -6.99
N VAL A 7 2.09 -12.82 -8.23
CA VAL A 7 2.15 -11.42 -8.63
C VAL A 7 0.80 -11.03 -9.20
N ALA A 8 0.09 -10.15 -8.50
CA ALA A 8 -1.20 -9.64 -8.95
C ALA A 8 -1.05 -8.93 -10.32
N GLY A 9 -2.07 -9.06 -11.19
CA GLY A 9 -2.02 -8.51 -12.55
C GLY A 9 -1.75 -7.01 -12.62
N TRP A 10 -2.18 -6.24 -11.60
CA TRP A 10 -1.91 -4.80 -11.54
C TRP A 10 -0.42 -4.49 -11.36
N VAL A 11 0.37 -5.37 -10.73
CA VAL A 11 1.83 -5.20 -10.60
C VAL A 11 2.49 -5.34 -11.97
N TRP A 12 2.03 -6.29 -12.80
CA TRP A 12 2.51 -6.42 -14.18
C TRP A 12 2.20 -5.19 -15.02
N ASN A 13 1.01 -4.61 -14.85
CA ASN A 13 0.65 -3.37 -15.53
C ASN A 13 1.61 -2.22 -15.18
N ILE A 14 1.94 -2.06 -13.89
CA ILE A 14 2.90 -1.04 -13.43
C ILE A 14 4.30 -1.27 -14.01
N ARG A 15 4.77 -2.53 -14.03
CA ARG A 15 6.09 -2.87 -14.59
C ARG A 15 6.16 -2.61 -16.10
N GLY A 16 5.06 -2.82 -16.83
CA GLY A 16 4.98 -2.54 -18.27
C GLY A 16 4.81 -1.05 -18.59
N ASN A 17 4.05 -0.32 -17.77
CA ASN A 17 3.86 1.12 -17.89
C ASN A 17 3.64 1.74 -16.50
N PRO A 18 4.63 2.48 -15.96
CA PRO A 18 4.55 3.01 -14.60
C PRO A 18 3.64 4.24 -14.47
N ARG A 19 3.09 4.77 -15.57
CA ARG A 19 2.21 5.95 -15.53
C ARG A 19 0.87 5.57 -14.94
N VAL A 20 0.50 6.22 -13.84
CA VAL A 20 -0.76 5.99 -13.13
C VAL A 20 -1.55 7.29 -12.98
N ARG A 21 -2.86 7.14 -12.79
CA ARG A 21 -3.76 8.24 -12.43
C ARG A 21 -4.58 7.83 -11.20
N LEU A 22 -4.53 8.65 -10.16
CA LEU A 22 -5.17 8.40 -8.87
C LEU A 22 -6.35 9.34 -8.65
N ARG A 23 -7.48 8.80 -8.18
CA ARG A 23 -8.58 9.60 -7.64
C ARG A 23 -8.43 9.69 -6.14
N MET A 24 -8.16 10.88 -5.64
CA MET A 24 -8.17 11.22 -4.21
C MET A 24 -9.25 12.26 -3.95
N PRO A 25 -9.67 12.55 -2.70
CA PRO A 25 -10.75 13.51 -2.43
C PRO A 25 -10.57 14.85 -3.15
N ALA A 26 -9.35 15.37 -3.18
CA ALA A 26 -8.99 16.64 -3.83
C ALA A 26 -9.04 16.65 -5.37
N GLY A 27 -9.12 15.48 -6.04
CA GLY A 27 -9.18 15.42 -7.50
C GLY A 27 -8.47 14.22 -8.12
N TRP A 28 -8.12 14.38 -9.40
CA TRP A 28 -7.31 13.42 -10.15
C TRP A 28 -5.85 13.87 -10.16
N PHE A 29 -4.95 12.93 -9.92
CA PHE A 29 -3.51 13.17 -9.89
C PHE A 29 -2.82 12.20 -10.83
N ASP A 30 -1.92 12.69 -11.67
CA ASP A 30 -1.04 11.85 -12.47
C ASP A 30 0.22 11.53 -11.67
N GLY A 31 0.81 10.35 -11.87
CA GLY A 31 2.00 9.94 -11.14
C GLY A 31 2.78 8.83 -11.82
N LEU A 32 3.90 8.47 -11.20
CA LEU A 32 4.72 7.32 -11.58
C LEU A 32 4.76 6.33 -10.42
N ALA A 33 4.37 5.08 -10.69
CA ALA A 33 4.47 3.99 -9.74
C ALA A 33 5.80 3.25 -9.89
N ARG A 34 6.47 2.95 -8.78
CA ARG A 34 7.67 2.10 -8.75
C ARG A 34 7.73 1.26 -7.48
N GLU A 35 8.30 0.06 -7.58
CA GLU A 35 8.66 -0.73 -6.39
C GLU A 35 9.75 0.02 -5.60
N ILE A 36 9.65 -0.01 -4.26
CA ILE A 36 10.65 0.63 -3.38
C ILE A 36 11.85 -0.31 -3.27
N THR A 37 13.02 0.19 -3.66
CA THR A 37 14.29 -0.57 -3.64
C THR A 37 15.31 0.00 -2.67
N ASP A 38 15.22 1.30 -2.34
CA ASP A 38 16.06 1.92 -1.34
C ASP A 38 15.64 1.49 0.07
N ARG A 39 16.63 1.19 0.93
CA ARG A 39 16.34 0.65 2.25
C ARG A 39 15.76 1.70 3.20
N ALA A 40 16.26 2.93 3.16
CA ALA A 40 15.77 3.99 4.03
C ALA A 40 14.35 4.37 3.65
N GLU A 41 14.06 4.53 2.35
CA GLU A 41 12.70 4.76 1.85
C GLU A 41 11.75 3.61 2.23
N LEU A 42 12.24 2.37 2.22
CA LEU A 42 11.44 1.21 2.63
C LEU A 42 11.10 1.24 4.13
N ASP A 43 12.06 1.62 4.98
CA ASP A 43 11.83 1.75 6.42
C ASP A 43 10.85 2.90 6.71
N ASP A 44 10.99 4.05 6.04
CA ASP A 44 10.04 5.18 6.13
C ASP A 44 8.62 4.76 5.69
N ALA A 45 8.51 4.05 4.55
CA ALA A 45 7.24 3.55 4.05
C ALA A 45 6.60 2.52 4.98
N ARG A 46 7.42 1.68 5.62
CA ARG A 46 6.95 0.72 6.62
C ARG A 46 6.32 1.45 7.80
N ASP A 47 6.98 2.45 8.35
CA ASP A 47 6.47 3.20 9.49
C ASP A 47 5.17 3.93 9.12
N ALA A 48 5.13 4.58 7.95
CA ALA A 48 3.94 5.28 7.47
C ALA A 48 2.72 4.35 7.35
N ILE A 49 2.91 3.13 6.81
CA ILE A 49 1.83 2.17 6.57
C ILE A 49 1.48 1.37 7.85
N CYS A 50 2.47 0.94 8.63
CA CYS A 50 2.24 -0.02 9.71
C CYS A 50 1.88 0.64 11.05
N GLU A 51 2.21 1.92 11.23
CA GLU A 51 1.98 2.62 12.51
C GLU A 51 0.79 3.59 12.49
N THR A 52 0.37 4.02 11.30
CA THR A 52 -0.85 4.81 11.07
C THR A 52 -2.07 3.90 11.08
N VAL A 53 -3.15 4.35 11.72
CA VAL A 53 -4.43 3.64 11.70
C VAL A 53 -5.54 4.66 11.50
N ASP A 54 -6.23 4.54 10.38
CA ASP A 54 -7.37 5.33 10.00
C ASP A 54 -8.69 4.60 10.26
N VAL A 55 -9.81 5.34 10.20
CA VAL A 55 -11.13 4.80 10.54
C VAL A 55 -11.58 3.66 9.60
N PHE A 56 -11.14 3.67 8.34
CA PHE A 56 -11.51 2.66 7.36
C PHE A 56 -10.77 1.33 7.58
N ASP A 57 -9.62 1.34 8.25
CA ASP A 57 -8.83 0.13 8.51
C ASP A 57 -9.53 -0.83 9.47
N TYR A 58 -10.46 -0.34 10.29
CA TYR A 58 -11.30 -1.19 11.12
C TYR A 58 -12.22 -2.07 10.27
N GLY A 59 -12.76 -1.53 9.17
CA GLY A 59 -13.55 -2.28 8.21
C GLY A 59 -12.70 -3.29 7.44
N GLU A 60 -11.52 -2.87 7.00
CA GLU A 60 -10.54 -3.76 6.38
C GLU A 60 -10.17 -4.94 7.28
N CYS A 61 -9.84 -4.66 8.54
CA CYS A 61 -9.54 -5.68 9.53
C CYS A 61 -10.73 -6.62 9.77
N ALA A 62 -11.96 -6.12 9.79
CA ALA A 62 -13.16 -6.96 9.99
C ALA A 62 -13.39 -7.95 8.84
N VAL A 63 -13.02 -7.58 7.61
CA VAL A 63 -13.17 -8.42 6.42
C VAL A 63 -12.07 -9.49 6.34
N HIS A 64 -10.85 -9.17 6.79
CA HIS A 64 -9.69 -10.06 6.63
C HIS A 64 -9.39 -10.91 7.86
N LEU A 65 -9.73 -10.44 9.06
CA LEU A 65 -9.43 -11.11 10.32
C LEU A 65 -10.70 -11.44 11.11
N ARG A 66 -10.65 -12.51 11.89
CA ARG A 66 -11.77 -12.92 12.74
C ARG A 66 -11.86 -12.07 14.02
N GLY A 67 -13.08 -11.89 14.50
CA GLY A 67 -13.40 -11.22 15.77
C GLY A 67 -13.36 -9.69 15.67
N LEU A 68 -13.50 -9.02 16.83
CA LEU A 68 -13.53 -7.56 16.86
C LEU A 68 -12.22 -6.96 16.31
N PRO A 69 -12.30 -5.99 15.39
CA PRO A 69 -11.17 -5.20 14.95
C PRO A 69 -10.60 -4.39 16.11
N THR A 70 -9.28 -4.38 16.23
CA THR A 70 -8.57 -3.56 17.21
C THR A 70 -7.40 -2.87 16.51
N ARG A 71 -6.95 -1.74 17.07
CA ARG A 71 -5.77 -1.03 16.56
C ARG A 71 -4.55 -1.96 16.45
N ALA A 72 -4.35 -2.86 17.42
CA ALA A 72 -3.25 -3.82 17.39
C ALA A 72 -3.37 -4.80 16.21
N LYS A 73 -4.56 -5.37 15.98
CA LYS A 73 -4.81 -6.28 14.85
C LYS A 73 -4.61 -5.61 13.49
N ILE A 74 -5.00 -4.34 13.38
CA ILE A 74 -4.80 -3.55 12.15
C ILE A 74 -3.30 -3.41 11.86
N LYS A 75 -2.50 -2.98 12.85
CA LYS A 75 -1.05 -2.86 12.69
C LYS A 75 -0.39 -4.19 12.36
N ASP A 76 -0.83 -5.29 12.99
CA ASP A 76 -0.34 -6.64 12.67
C ASP A 76 -0.67 -7.04 11.23
N LEU A 77 -1.89 -6.72 10.75
CA LEU A 77 -2.31 -6.96 9.38
C LEU A 77 -1.47 -6.17 8.37
N HIS A 78 -1.28 -4.88 8.61
CA HIS A 78 -0.46 -4.01 7.76
C HIS A 78 0.99 -4.46 7.71
N ARG A 79 1.60 -4.83 8.85
CA ARG A 79 2.95 -5.44 8.89
C ARG A 79 3.01 -6.71 8.07
N TYR A 80 2.04 -7.62 8.27
CA TYR A 80 1.99 -8.87 7.53
C TYR A 80 1.93 -8.63 6.02
N TRP A 81 1.08 -7.72 5.55
CA TRP A 81 1.00 -7.38 4.14
C TRP A 81 2.24 -6.69 3.61
N PHE A 82 2.87 -5.81 4.38
CA PHE A 82 4.11 -5.17 3.99
C PHE A 82 5.25 -6.18 3.84
N ASP A 83 5.39 -7.12 4.80
CA ASP A 83 6.46 -8.13 4.83
C ASP A 83 6.30 -9.22 3.76
N THR A 84 5.05 -9.59 3.46
CA THR A 84 4.74 -10.64 2.49
C THR A 84 4.44 -10.12 1.09
N GLY A 85 4.12 -8.84 0.96
CA GLY A 85 3.74 -8.18 -0.29
C GLY A 85 4.90 -7.52 -1.04
N ARG A 86 4.52 -6.61 -1.93
CA ARG A 86 5.44 -5.78 -2.75
C ARG A 86 5.16 -4.30 -2.49
N PRO A 87 5.96 -3.65 -1.62
CA PRO A 87 5.79 -2.23 -1.36
C PRO A 87 6.19 -1.41 -2.59
N LEU A 88 5.38 -0.41 -2.88
CA LEU A 88 5.57 0.51 -3.98
C LEU A 88 5.22 1.91 -3.52
N VAL A 89 5.75 2.88 -4.24
CA VAL A 89 5.42 4.30 -4.08
C VAL A 89 4.83 4.82 -5.37
N ILE A 90 3.95 5.82 -5.25
CA ILE A 90 3.47 6.62 -6.38
C ILE A 90 3.98 8.04 -6.19
N GLU A 91 4.90 8.44 -7.05
CA GLU A 91 5.41 9.80 -7.12
C GLU A 91 4.37 10.66 -7.83
N LEU A 92 3.60 11.41 -7.04
CA LEU A 92 2.61 12.35 -7.56
C LEU A 92 3.32 13.47 -8.32
N ARG A 93 2.77 13.79 -9.49
CA ARG A 93 3.07 15.04 -10.18
C ARG A 93 1.99 16.04 -9.81
N ASP A 94 2.33 17.33 -9.83
CA ASP A 94 1.35 18.39 -9.55
C ASP A 94 0.05 18.15 -10.32
N ALA A 95 -1.07 18.34 -9.64
CA ALA A 95 -2.39 18.20 -10.25
C ALA A 95 -2.47 19.09 -11.50
N PRO A 96 -3.12 18.64 -12.59
CA PRO A 96 -3.52 19.57 -13.62
C PRO A 96 -4.38 20.66 -12.96
N ARG A 97 -3.96 21.92 -13.10
CA ARG A 97 -4.75 23.09 -12.73
C ARG A 97 -6.11 23.08 -13.43
#